data_AF-R7SMN0-F1
#
_entry.id   AF-R7SMN0-F1
#
_cell.length_a   1.000
_cell.length_b   1.000
_cell.length_c   1.000
_cell.angle_alpha   90.00
_cell.angle_beta   90.00
_cell.angle_gamma   90.00
#
_symmetry.space_group_name_H-M   'P 1'
#
loop_
_entity.id
_entity.type
_entity.pdbx_description
1 polymer ?
#
loop_
_entity_poly.entity_id
_entity_poly.type
_entity_poly.pdbx_seq_one_letter_code
_entity_poly.pdbx_strand_id
1 'polypeptide(L)'
;GDVVYLDVFGQPTIIIDSYDAAVAILEKRSSNTSDRPHFVMGELVGLTFQFALKGYSDSWRQGRRLFHSYFHQGVVSQFRPIHLR
;
A
#
# COMPACT_ATOMS: atom_id res chain seq x y z
N GLY A 1 12.69 -15.14 -13.16
CA GLY A 1 13.90 -14.65 -12.45
C GLY A 1 13.41 -13.75 -11.36
N ASP A 2 13.98 -13.81 -10.17
CA ASP A 2 13.34 -13.30 -8.93
C ASP A 2 12.91 -11.82 -8.98
N VAL A 3 13.61 -11.02 -9.79
CA VAL A 3 13.28 -9.62 -10.06
C VAL A 3 13.44 -9.35 -11.55
N VAL A 4 12.45 -8.71 -12.16
CA VAL A 4 12.43 -8.36 -13.60
C VAL A 4 12.20 -6.86 -13.75
N TYR A 5 12.99 -6.23 -14.61
CA TYR A 5 12.80 -4.83 -14.99
C TYR A 5 11.98 -4.75 -16.28
N LEU A 6 10.98 -3.86 -16.30
CA LEU A 6 10.20 -3.51 -17.47
C LEU A 6 9.98 -2.00 -17.52
N ASP A 7 9.88 -1.46 -18.73
CA ASP A 7 9.35 -0.11 -18.93
C ASP A 7 7.87 -0.23 -19.28
N VAL A 8 7.00 0.28 -18.40
CA VAL A 8 5.55 0.24 -18.58
C VAL A 8 5.09 1.65 -18.90
N PHE A 9 4.80 1.92 -20.17
CA PHE A 9 4.33 3.23 -20.65
C PHE A 9 5.28 4.40 -20.31
N GLY A 10 6.59 4.19 -20.38
CA GLY A 10 7.60 5.19 -20.04
C GLY A 10 7.91 5.27 -18.54
N GLN A 11 7.40 4.32 -17.74
CA GLN A 11 7.63 4.24 -16.30
C GLN A 11 8.49 3.01 -15.97
N PRO A 12 9.74 3.23 -15.50
CA PRO A 12 10.60 2.18 -14.98
C PRO A 12 9.90 1.39 -13.88
N THR A 13 9.62 0.12 -14.14
CA THR A 13 8.84 -0.75 -13.26
C THR A 13 9.62 -2.02 -12.94
N ILE A 14 9.69 -2.35 -11.65
CA ILE A 14 10.34 -3.57 -11.16
C ILE A 14 9.24 -4.54 -10.74
N ILE A 15 9.19 -5.70 -11.39
CA ILE A 15 8.32 -6.83 -11.02
C ILE A 15 9.11 -7.76 -10.10
N ILE A 16 8.48 -8.11 -8.98
CA ILE A 16 9.02 -9.06 -8.00
C ILE A 16 8.30 -10.39 -8.19
N ASP A 17 9.05 -11.43 -8.56
CA ASP A 17 8.52 -12.75 -8.99
C ASP A 17 8.75 -13.84 -7.92
N SER A 18 9.45 -13.53 -6.83
CA SER A 18 9.70 -14.48 -5.74
C SER A 18 9.34 -13.93 -4.36
N TYR A 19 8.92 -14.84 -3.47
CA TYR A 19 8.57 -14.52 -2.09
C TYR A 19 9.76 -13.92 -1.32
N ASP A 20 10.94 -14.51 -1.44
CA ASP A 20 12.13 -14.05 -0.72
C ASP A 20 12.54 -12.65 -1.16
N ALA A 21 12.43 -12.34 -2.45
CA ALA A 21 12.65 -10.99 -2.97
C ALA A 21 11.58 -10.01 -2.45
N ALA A 22 10.32 -10.41 -2.40
CA ALA A 22 9.24 -9.58 -1.86
C ALA A 22 9.48 -9.22 -0.38
N VAL A 23 9.84 -10.19 0.46
CA VAL A 23 10.17 -9.94 1.87
C VAL A 23 11.41 -9.07 2.01
N ALA A 24 12.47 -9.33 1.22
CA ALA A 24 13.70 -8.57 1.29
C ALA A 24 13.53 -7.10 0.87
N ILE A 25 12.65 -6.82 -0.09
CA ILE A 25 12.45 -5.49 -0.66
C ILE A 25 11.31 -4.72 0.02
N LEU A 26 10.15 -5.35 0.21
CA LEU A 26 8.93 -4.67 0.67
C LEU A 26 8.80 -4.66 2.18
N GLU A 27 9.32 -5.67 2.88
CA GLU A 27 9.22 -5.75 4.35
C GLU A 27 10.48 -5.21 5.03
N LYS A 28 11.63 -5.84 4.77
CA LYS A 28 12.90 -5.47 5.41
C LYS A 28 13.39 -4.06 5.06
N ARG A 29 13.01 -3.56 3.87
CA ARG A 29 13.36 -2.21 3.37
C ARG A 29 12.14 -1.32 3.17
N SER A 30 11.06 -1.60 3.89
CA SER A 30 9.78 -0.89 3.78
C SER A 30 9.91 0.63 3.85
N SER A 31 10.82 1.18 4.66
CA SER A 31 11.06 2.64 4.74
C SER A 31 11.48 3.27 3.42
N ASN A 32 12.15 2.51 2.55
CA ASN A 32 12.70 3.00 1.28
C ASN A 32 11.79 2.68 0.10
N THR A 33 10.98 1.61 0.20
CA THR A 33 10.18 1.07 -0.92
C THR A 33 8.68 1.28 -0.77
N SER A 34 8.20 1.70 0.40
CA SER A 34 6.76 1.84 0.67
C SER A 34 6.16 3.17 0.22
N ASP A 35 6.90 4.02 -0.49
CA ASP A 35 6.30 5.22 -1.07
C ASP A 35 5.30 4.86 -2.17
N ARG A 36 4.51 5.84 -2.63
CA ARG A 36 3.48 5.63 -3.66
C ARG A 36 3.73 6.56 -4.84
N PRO A 37 3.69 6.04 -6.08
CA PRO A 37 3.78 6.88 -7.26
C PRO A 37 2.57 7.82 -7.33
N HIS A 38 2.76 8.97 -7.98
CA HIS A 38 1.69 9.93 -8.16
C HIS A 38 0.57 9.35 -9.04
N PHE A 39 -0.65 9.26 -8.48
CA PHE A 39 -1.79 8.65 -9.14
C PHE A 39 -2.68 9.73 -9.78
N VAL A 40 -2.34 10.14 -11.01
CA VAL A 40 -3.00 11.24 -11.75
C VAL A 40 -4.51 11.05 -11.81
N MET A 41 -4.98 9.84 -12.15
CA MET A 41 -6.42 9.57 -12.21
C MET A 41 -7.10 9.75 -10.85
N GLY A 42 -6.41 9.42 -9.75
CA GLY A 42 -6.91 9.65 -8.40
C GLY A 42 -7.08 11.12 -8.06
N GLU A 43 -6.22 11.99 -8.58
CA GLU A 43 -6.42 13.44 -8.46
C GLU A 43 -7.63 13.90 -9.24
N LEU A 44 -7.75 13.49 -10.50
CA LEU A 44 -8.84 13.88 -11.39
C LEU A 44 -10.22 13.42 -10.87
N VAL A 45 -10.29 12.25 -10.22
CA VAL A 45 -11.55 11.73 -9.65
C VAL A 45 -11.73 12.04 -8.17
N GLY A 46 -10.86 12.88 -7.59
CA GLY A 46 -11.01 13.35 -6.20
C GLY A 46 -10.72 12.30 -5.12
N LEU A 47 -9.91 11.28 -5.39
CA LEU A 47 -9.50 10.22 -4.45
C LEU A 47 -8.24 10.55 -3.64
N THR A 48 -7.71 11.78 -3.72
CA THR A 48 -6.47 12.18 -3.02
C THR A 48 -6.59 12.17 -1.49
N PHE A 49 -7.81 12.14 -0.95
CA PHE A 49 -8.07 11.96 0.48
C PHE A 49 -7.78 10.54 0.98
N GLN A 50 -7.75 9.55 0.07
CA GLN A 50 -7.50 8.15 0.42
C GLN A 50 -6.03 7.96 0.82
N PHE A 51 -5.80 7.63 2.10
CA PHE A 51 -4.42 7.42 2.58
C PHE A 51 -3.72 6.25 1.87
N ALA A 52 -4.47 5.29 1.31
CA ALA A 52 -3.90 4.18 0.54
C ALA A 52 -3.18 4.61 -0.74
N LEU A 53 -3.59 5.73 -1.34
CA LEU A 53 -3.01 6.31 -2.56
C LEU A 53 -2.00 7.43 -2.27
N LYS A 54 -1.83 7.78 -0.99
CA LYS A 54 -1.00 8.91 -0.58
C LYS A 54 0.45 8.47 -0.41
N GLY A 55 1.38 9.27 -0.93
CA GLY A 55 2.81 9.11 -0.68
C GLY A 55 3.17 9.23 0.81
N TYR A 56 4.34 8.71 1.16
CA TYR A 56 4.82 8.62 2.53
C TYR A 56 5.04 10.02 3.12
N SER A 57 4.16 10.43 4.03
CA SER A 57 4.13 11.75 4.65
C SER A 57 3.58 11.68 6.08
N ASP A 58 3.68 12.75 6.86
CA ASP A 58 3.08 12.79 8.20
C ASP A 58 1.57 12.57 8.19
N SER A 59 0.90 13.16 7.21
CA SER A 59 -0.55 12.96 7.03
C SER A 59 -0.90 11.50 6.68
N TRP A 60 -0.07 10.82 5.89
CA TRP A 60 -0.23 9.38 5.65
C TRP A 60 -0.02 8.57 6.93
N ARG A 61 1.02 8.90 7.73
CA ARG A 61 1.28 8.23 9.01
C ARG A 61 0.10 8.38 9.97
N GLN A 62 -0.49 9.57 10.05
CA GLN A 62 -1.68 9.84 10.84
C GLN A 62 -2.88 9.02 10.35
N GLY A 63 -3.16 9.03 9.04
CA GLY A 63 -4.25 8.25 8.44
C GLY A 63 -4.09 6.75 8.70
N ARG A 64 -2.87 6.21 8.56
CA ARG A 64 -2.57 4.81 8.87
C ARG A 64 -2.81 4.45 10.33
N ARG A 65 -2.41 5.32 11.28
CA ARG A 65 -2.67 5.09 12.72
C ARG A 65 -4.17 5.05 13.02
N LEU A 66 -4.91 6.01 12.47
CA LEU A 66 -6.36 6.07 12.63
C LEU A 66 -7.05 4.84 12.03
N PHE A 67 -6.67 4.45 10.82
CA PHE A 67 -7.22 3.22 10.21
C PHE A 67 -6.91 2.00 11.07
N HIS A 68 -5.67 1.86 11.54
CA HIS A 68 -5.26 0.71 12.34
C HIS A 68 -6.05 0.59 13.66
N SER A 69 -6.47 1.70 14.30
CA SER A 69 -7.27 1.62 15.53
C SER A 69 -8.65 0.97 15.35
N TYR A 70 -9.20 0.97 14.13
CA TYR A 70 -10.50 0.36 13.82
C TYR A 70 -10.40 -0.98 13.09
N PHE A 71 -9.23 -1.29 12.51
CA PHE A 71 -9.04 -2.46 11.64
C PHE A 71 -7.87 -3.36 12.08
N HIS A 72 -7.43 -3.29 13.33
CA HIS A 72 -6.45 -4.23 13.87
C HIS A 72 -7.08 -5.61 14.15
N GLN A 73 -6.25 -6.64 14.22
CA GLN A 73 -6.70 -8.03 14.39
C GLN A 73 -7.59 -8.25 15.63
N GLY A 74 -7.40 -7.46 16.68
CA GLY A 74 -8.15 -7.57 17.93
C GLY A 74 -9.62 -7.19 17.84
N VAL A 75 -10.03 -6.38 16.84
CA VAL A 75 -11.42 -5.96 16.65
C VAL A 75 -12.16 -6.78 15.60
N VAL A 76 -11.47 -7.66 14.85
CA VAL A 76 -12.05 -8.45 13.75
C VAL A 76 -13.23 -9.32 14.20
N SER A 77 -13.18 -9.87 15.42
CA SER A 77 -14.26 -10.70 15.97
C SER A 77 -15.59 -9.95 16.08
N GLN A 78 -15.56 -8.64 16.32
CA GLN A 78 -16.74 -7.79 16.48
C GLN A 78 -17.52 -7.62 15.17
N PHE A 79 -16.83 -7.76 14.02
CA PHE A 79 -17.44 -7.62 12.69
C PHE A 79 -17.98 -8.93 12.13
N ARG A 80 -17.71 -10.09 12.74
CA ARG A 80 -18.18 -11.41 12.28
C ARG A 80 -19.70 -11.49 12.03
N PRO A 81 -20.57 -10.92 12.90
CA PRO A 81 -22.01 -11.01 12.69
C PRO A 81 -22.49 -10.35 11.39
N ILE A 82 -21.79 -9.32 10.90
CA ILE A 82 -22.19 -8.58 9.69
C ILE A 82 -21.75 -9.29 8.40
N HIS A 83 -20.70 -10.12 8.46
CA HIS A 83 -20.15 -10.85 7.30
C HIS A 83 -20.87 -12.18 6.99
N LEU A 84 -21.69 -12.69 7.91
CA LEU A 84 -22.39 -13.97 7.76
C LEU A 84 -23.82 -13.81 7.18
N ARG A 85 -24.13 -12.64 6.61
CA ARG A 85 -25.42 -12.33 5.98
C ARG A 85 -25.29 -12.33 4.47
#